data_AF-A0A7S8CX64-F1
#
_entry.id   AF-A0A7S8CX64-F1
#
_cell.length_a   1.000
_cell.length_b   1.000
_cell.length_c   1.000
_cell.angle_alpha   90.00
_cell.angle_beta   90.00
_cell.angle_gamma   90.00
#
_symmetry.space_group_name_H-M   'P 1'
#
loop_
_entity.id
_entity.type
_entity.pdbx_description
1 polymer ?
#
loop_
_entity_poly.entity_id
_entity_poly.type
_entity_poly.pdbx_seq_one_letter_code
_entity_poly.pdbx_strand_id
1 'polypeptide(L)'
;MNKETSSLQTAFEAQMAKAYCPDPPTPGYLWDPILHVWRSPDSGQIKVSHLFPSRQANFMNSIFGRDAREELFSPCNGLFLHPLIEKALHCGYMAIVPDVELEDTQPWWDISNLSQSIQVTEWEKLNVKDYRVIVLDGSGPQVRQLFAYYGSDVYKEWRFLDGRKLVFQNDYRPRSRYVWWTYLNTILHMVWRRDEASIKYGWKIHLDLKRAAQYWRTYGRYAKRSQILGIIEHICCEDAHDILNEGYEEDDGIEDTRPEAAEALLLEIIARSEEDGDDDYDDNQNN
;
A
#
# COMPACT_ATOMS: atom_id res chain seq x y z
N MET A 1 18.82 16.63 4.46
CA MET A 1 18.33 16.28 3.11
C MET A 1 19.26 16.94 2.09
N ASN A 2 19.97 16.18 1.25
CA ASN A 2 20.96 16.74 0.32
C ASN A 2 20.28 17.50 -0.84
N LYS A 3 20.96 18.52 -1.38
CA LYS A 3 20.46 19.38 -2.47
C LYS A 3 20.03 18.59 -3.72
N GLU A 4 20.74 17.51 -4.03
CA GLU A 4 20.41 16.59 -5.13
C GLU A 4 19.09 15.86 -4.90
N THR A 5 18.84 15.34 -3.68
CA THR A 5 17.58 14.67 -3.33
C THR A 5 16.39 15.61 -3.45
N SER A 6 16.56 16.87 -3.05
CA SER A 6 15.53 17.90 -3.20
C SER A 6 15.22 18.17 -4.68
N SER A 7 16.23 18.26 -5.55
CA SER A 7 15.99 18.46 -6.99
C SER A 7 15.27 17.28 -7.65
N LEU A 8 15.60 16.04 -7.24
CA LEU A 8 14.93 14.84 -7.75
C LEU A 8 13.47 14.77 -7.30
N GLN A 9 13.18 15.16 -6.05
CA GLN A 9 11.81 15.22 -5.54
C GLN A 9 10.95 16.23 -6.30
N THR A 10 11.47 17.43 -6.57
CA THR A 10 10.76 18.43 -7.39
C THR A 10 10.53 17.94 -8.82
N ALA A 11 11.54 17.31 -9.42
CA ALA A 11 11.41 16.76 -10.77
C ALA A 11 10.40 15.60 -10.82
N PHE A 12 10.35 14.78 -9.77
CA PHE A 12 9.38 13.69 -9.63
C PHE A 12 7.95 14.23 -9.56
N GLU A 13 7.71 15.22 -8.71
CA GLU A 13 6.40 15.88 -8.57
C GLU A 13 5.93 16.50 -9.89
N ALA A 14 6.82 17.20 -10.59
CA ALA A 14 6.50 17.80 -11.89
C ALA A 14 6.13 16.75 -12.96
N GLN A 15 6.86 15.63 -12.99
CA GLN A 15 6.54 14.52 -13.90
C GLN A 15 5.21 13.86 -13.55
N MET A 16 4.92 13.68 -12.25
CA MET A 16 3.65 13.14 -11.79
C MET A 16 2.48 14.05 -12.16
N ALA A 17 2.61 15.36 -11.95
CA ALA A 17 1.58 16.33 -12.30
C ALA A 17 1.28 16.25 -13.82
N LYS A 18 2.31 16.18 -14.66
CA LYS A 18 2.15 16.00 -16.10
C LYS A 18 1.44 14.69 -16.47
N ALA A 19 1.74 13.60 -15.78
CA ALA A 19 1.18 12.28 -16.09
C ALA A 19 -0.26 12.10 -15.59
N TYR A 20 -0.54 12.50 -14.35
CA TYR A 20 -1.82 12.26 -13.67
C TYR A 20 -2.80 13.42 -13.75
N CYS A 21 -2.32 14.64 -14.01
CA CYS A 21 -3.12 15.87 -13.94
C CYS A 21 -3.01 16.67 -15.25
N PRO A 22 -3.41 16.12 -16.41
CA PRO A 22 -3.26 16.81 -17.70
C PRO A 22 -4.11 18.09 -17.78
N ASP A 23 -5.33 18.07 -17.22
CA ASP A 23 -6.31 19.15 -17.35
C ASP A 23 -6.91 19.54 -15.99
N PRO A 24 -6.12 20.13 -15.07
CA PRO A 24 -6.63 20.49 -13.75
C PRO A 24 -7.59 21.70 -13.86
N PRO A 25 -8.64 21.77 -13.01
CA PRO A 25 -9.59 22.89 -13.02
C PRO A 25 -8.95 24.22 -12.63
N THR A 26 -7.83 24.17 -11.91
CA THR A 26 -6.98 25.32 -11.61
C THR A 26 -5.53 24.93 -11.90
N PRO A 27 -4.75 25.75 -12.63
CA PRO A 27 -3.37 25.41 -12.96
C PRO A 27 -2.54 25.03 -11.73
N GLY A 28 -1.82 23.91 -11.83
CA GLY A 28 -0.99 23.38 -10.75
C GLY A 28 -1.72 22.57 -9.69
N TYR A 29 -3.06 22.46 -9.74
CA TYR A 29 -3.77 21.60 -8.81
C TYR A 29 -3.47 20.13 -9.08
N LEU A 30 -3.41 19.36 -8.00
CA LEU A 30 -3.06 17.94 -8.00
C LEU A 30 -4.29 17.12 -7.65
N TRP A 31 -4.44 15.95 -8.27
CA TRP A 31 -5.58 15.07 -8.11
C TRP A 31 -5.28 13.94 -7.13
N ASP A 32 -6.06 13.84 -6.04
CA ASP A 32 -6.03 12.68 -5.15
C ASP A 32 -7.00 11.59 -5.69
N PRO A 33 -6.48 10.43 -6.14
CA PRO A 33 -7.31 9.39 -6.75
C PRO A 33 -8.12 8.59 -5.74
N ILE A 34 -7.82 8.65 -4.44
CA ILE A 34 -8.59 7.98 -3.39
C ILE A 34 -9.74 8.88 -2.93
N LEU A 35 -9.45 10.17 -2.71
CA LEU A 35 -10.46 11.13 -2.25
C LEU A 35 -11.31 11.71 -3.36
N HIS A 36 -10.86 11.62 -4.60
CA HIS A 36 -11.52 12.19 -5.79
C HIS A 36 -11.65 13.71 -5.70
N VAL A 37 -10.56 14.38 -5.28
CA VAL A 37 -10.53 15.83 -5.11
C VAL A 37 -9.27 16.44 -5.69
N TRP A 38 -9.44 17.61 -6.30
CA TRP A 38 -8.33 18.48 -6.68
C TRP A 38 -7.89 19.32 -5.47
N ARG A 39 -6.58 19.45 -5.27
CA ARG A 39 -6.00 20.24 -4.17
C ARG A 39 -4.84 21.11 -4.68
N SER A 40 -4.67 22.27 -4.05
CA SER A 40 -3.46 23.06 -4.24
C SER A 40 -2.27 22.34 -3.59
N PRO A 41 -1.09 22.27 -4.23
CA PRO A 41 0.12 21.72 -3.61
C PRO A 41 0.49 22.46 -2.32
N ASP A 42 0.16 23.75 -2.20
CA ASP A 42 0.46 24.56 -1.02
C ASP A 42 -0.53 24.35 0.15
N SER A 43 -1.56 23.52 -0.03
CA SER A 43 -2.61 23.32 0.99
C SER A 43 -2.16 22.48 2.19
N GLY A 44 -1.05 21.74 2.07
CA GLY A 44 -0.66 20.71 3.03
C GLY A 44 -1.60 19.49 3.07
N GLN A 45 -2.62 19.44 2.21
CA GLN A 45 -3.63 18.37 2.15
C GLN A 45 -3.42 17.40 1.00
N ILE A 46 -2.32 17.55 0.27
CA ILE A 46 -1.91 16.66 -0.81
C ILE A 46 -0.38 16.66 -0.86
N LYS A 47 0.21 15.49 -1.12
CA LYS A 47 1.64 15.33 -1.32
C LYS A 47 1.91 14.24 -2.35
N VAL A 48 3.12 14.25 -2.91
CA VAL A 48 3.64 13.11 -3.66
C VAL A 48 4.00 12.00 -2.67
N SER A 49 3.38 10.84 -2.83
CA SER A 49 3.65 9.63 -2.06
C SER A 49 4.32 8.59 -2.94
N HIS A 50 5.47 8.10 -2.50
CA HIS A 50 6.15 6.97 -3.14
C HIS A 50 5.42 5.68 -2.77
N LEU A 51 5.20 4.80 -3.75
CA LEU A 51 4.66 3.45 -3.52
C LEU A 51 5.78 2.49 -3.08
N PHE A 52 6.92 2.53 -3.77
CA PHE A 52 8.18 1.97 -3.30
C PHE A 52 9.05 3.08 -2.66
N PRO A 53 9.35 3.01 -1.36
CA PRO A 53 10.05 4.06 -0.63
C PRO A 53 11.44 4.39 -1.20
N SER A 54 11.75 5.68 -1.33
CA SER A 54 13.06 6.14 -1.81
C SER A 54 14.21 5.75 -0.87
N ARG A 55 13.93 5.56 0.43
CA ARG A 55 14.92 5.04 1.40
C ARG A 55 15.37 3.60 1.10
N GLN A 56 14.54 2.83 0.39
CA GLN A 56 14.84 1.46 -0.03
C GLN A 56 15.42 1.38 -1.45
N ALA A 57 15.81 2.51 -2.06
CA ALA A 57 16.27 2.58 -3.45
C ALA A 57 17.36 1.57 -3.82
N ASN A 58 18.22 1.20 -2.86
CA ASN A 58 19.29 0.25 -3.09
C ASN A 58 18.79 -1.19 -3.31
N PHE A 59 17.62 -1.54 -2.77
CA PHE A 59 17.02 -2.87 -2.91
C PHE A 59 16.15 -3.01 -4.17
N MET A 60 15.75 -1.89 -4.79
CA MET A 60 14.76 -1.85 -5.86
C MET A 60 15.13 -2.74 -7.07
N ASN A 61 16.40 -2.76 -7.46
CA ASN A 61 16.88 -3.62 -8.55
C ASN A 61 16.95 -5.11 -8.15
N SER A 62 17.29 -5.39 -6.89
CA SER A 62 17.32 -6.76 -6.38
C SER A 62 15.92 -7.36 -6.28
N ILE A 63 14.93 -6.53 -5.93
CA ILE A 63 13.53 -6.94 -5.77
C ILE A 63 12.82 -7.06 -7.12
N PHE A 64 12.87 -6.01 -7.97
CA PHE A 64 12.07 -5.94 -9.19
C PHE A 64 12.84 -6.17 -10.50
N GLY A 65 14.13 -6.51 -10.41
CA GLY A 65 14.99 -6.75 -11.55
C GLY A 65 15.76 -5.51 -12.04
N ARG A 66 16.54 -5.71 -13.11
CA ARG A 66 17.43 -4.69 -13.68
C ARG A 66 16.64 -3.42 -14.07
N ASP A 67 17.27 -2.27 -13.90
CA ASP A 67 16.77 -0.94 -14.27
C ASP A 67 15.53 -0.45 -13.49
N ALA A 68 14.99 -1.24 -12.55
CA ALA A 68 13.86 -0.82 -11.72
C ALA A 68 14.12 0.48 -10.94
N ARG A 69 15.38 0.72 -10.55
CA ARG A 69 15.81 1.95 -9.85
C ARG A 69 15.64 3.22 -10.69
N GLU A 70 15.66 3.12 -12.03
CA GLU A 70 15.42 4.27 -12.90
C GLU A 70 13.99 4.81 -12.75
N GLU A 71 13.08 3.97 -12.28
CA GLU A 71 11.67 4.31 -12.09
C GLU A 71 11.37 4.89 -10.71
N LEU A 72 12.37 4.99 -9.81
CA LEU A 72 12.19 5.42 -8.43
C LEU A 72 11.51 6.79 -8.33
N PHE A 73 11.96 7.75 -9.14
CA PHE A 73 11.44 9.11 -9.24
C PHE A 73 10.58 9.31 -10.51
N SER A 74 9.97 8.23 -11.00
CA SER A 74 9.06 8.27 -12.14
C SER A 74 7.60 8.19 -11.67
N PRO A 75 6.63 8.72 -12.44
CA PRO A 75 5.22 8.66 -12.06
C PRO A 75 4.66 7.23 -11.91
N CYS A 76 5.38 6.22 -12.39
CA CYS A 76 5.03 4.81 -12.18
C CYS A 76 5.07 4.40 -10.70
N ASN A 77 5.90 5.07 -9.89
CA ASN A 77 6.19 4.73 -8.49
C ASN A 77 5.51 5.69 -7.49
N GLY A 78 4.48 6.43 -7.89
CA GLY A 78 3.82 7.35 -6.96
C GLY A 78 2.38 7.66 -7.27
N LEU A 79 1.73 8.21 -6.25
CA LEU A 79 0.39 8.77 -6.28
C LEU A 79 0.39 10.10 -5.52
N PHE A 80 -0.51 11.01 -5.88
CA PHE A 80 -0.78 12.18 -5.06
C PHE A 80 -1.82 11.81 -4.00
N LEU A 81 -1.47 11.90 -2.73
CA LEU A 81 -2.32 11.46 -1.63
C LEU A 81 -2.40 12.51 -0.53
N HIS A 82 -3.53 12.55 0.16
CA HIS A 82 -3.63 13.22 1.45
C HIS A 82 -2.63 12.60 2.46
N PRO A 83 -1.88 13.39 3.26
CA PRO A 83 -0.87 12.87 4.18
C PRO A 83 -1.38 11.81 5.15
N LEU A 84 -2.61 11.97 5.67
CA LEU A 84 -3.23 10.97 6.56
C LEU A 84 -3.58 9.66 5.84
N ILE A 85 -3.84 9.67 4.54
CA ILE A 85 -4.09 8.45 3.75
C ILE A 85 -2.78 7.72 3.52
N GLU A 86 -1.73 8.46 3.16
CA GLU A 86 -0.39 7.89 3.07
C GLU A 86 0.04 7.27 4.42
N LYS A 87 -0.15 7.99 5.53
CA LYS A 87 0.08 7.44 6.88
C LYS A 87 -0.74 6.16 7.10
N ALA A 88 -2.02 6.16 6.73
CA ALA A 88 -2.86 4.98 6.87
C ALA A 88 -2.38 3.76 6.05
N LEU A 89 -1.85 3.98 4.85
CA LEU A 89 -1.22 2.93 4.03
C LEU A 89 0.05 2.39 4.71
N HIS A 90 0.93 3.28 5.17
CA HIS A 90 2.21 2.92 5.77
C HIS A 90 2.03 2.20 7.11
N CYS A 91 1.11 2.65 7.96
CA CYS A 91 0.90 2.07 9.29
C CYS A 91 0.00 0.81 9.26
N GLY A 92 -0.35 0.30 8.08
CA GLY A 92 -1.09 -0.96 7.98
C GLY A 92 -2.60 -0.86 8.21
N TYR A 93 -3.21 0.32 8.10
CA TYR A 93 -4.66 0.53 8.35
C TYR A 93 -5.51 0.44 7.08
N MET A 94 -4.91 0.55 5.91
CA MET A 94 -5.59 0.37 4.63
C MET A 94 -4.60 -0.10 3.57
N ALA A 95 -5.10 -0.78 2.55
CA ALA A 95 -4.30 -1.23 1.43
C ALA A 95 -4.93 -0.84 0.09
N ILE A 96 -4.09 -0.68 -0.94
CA ILE A 96 -4.53 -0.56 -2.33
C ILE A 96 -4.47 -1.95 -2.96
N VAL A 97 -5.59 -2.35 -3.58
CA VAL A 97 -5.78 -3.67 -4.17
C VAL A 97 -6.37 -3.57 -5.57
N PRO A 98 -6.29 -4.62 -6.42
CA PRO A 98 -6.96 -4.66 -7.71
C PRO A 98 -8.46 -4.37 -7.58
N ASP A 99 -9.02 -3.63 -8.53
CA ASP A 99 -10.45 -3.40 -8.62
C ASP A 99 -11.16 -4.64 -9.20
N VAL A 100 -11.34 -5.65 -8.36
CA VAL A 100 -12.05 -6.90 -8.67
C VAL A 100 -13.26 -7.08 -7.75
N GLU A 101 -14.30 -7.75 -8.24
CA GLU A 101 -15.51 -8.03 -7.47
C GLU A 101 -15.38 -9.39 -6.78
N LEU A 102 -14.85 -9.37 -5.57
CA LEU A 102 -14.86 -10.55 -4.71
C LEU A 102 -16.27 -10.73 -4.14
N GLU A 103 -16.86 -11.91 -4.32
CA GLU A 103 -18.15 -12.23 -3.70
C GLU A 103 -18.00 -12.35 -2.17
N ASP A 104 -18.40 -11.31 -1.44
CA ASP A 104 -18.41 -11.27 0.03
C ASP A 104 -19.40 -12.26 0.66
N THR A 105 -20.30 -12.85 -0.14
CA THR A 105 -21.39 -13.73 0.32
C THR A 105 -21.00 -15.19 0.50
N GLN A 106 -19.87 -15.63 -0.05
CA GLN A 106 -19.39 -17.01 0.12
C GLN A 106 -18.23 -17.08 1.11
N PRO A 107 -18.16 -18.15 1.93
CA PRO A 107 -17.06 -18.30 2.88
C PRO A 107 -15.70 -18.34 2.16
N TRP A 108 -14.77 -17.53 2.64
CA TRP A 108 -13.43 -17.38 2.05
C TRP A 108 -12.59 -18.67 2.00
N TRP A 109 -12.97 -19.72 2.73
CA TRP A 109 -12.30 -21.04 2.73
C TRP A 109 -12.83 -21.99 1.65
N ASP A 110 -13.81 -21.59 0.84
CA ASP A 110 -14.28 -22.43 -0.25
C ASP A 110 -13.26 -22.40 -1.40
N ILE A 111 -12.42 -23.43 -1.46
CA ILE A 111 -11.36 -23.62 -2.45
C ILE A 111 -11.95 -23.85 -3.86
N SER A 112 -13.26 -24.08 -3.98
CA SER A 112 -13.94 -24.15 -5.28
C SER A 112 -14.17 -22.78 -5.93
N ASN A 113 -13.75 -21.69 -5.28
CA ASN A 113 -13.90 -20.30 -5.73
C ASN A 113 -12.92 -19.91 -6.86
N LEU A 114 -12.86 -20.75 -7.89
CA LEU A 114 -12.10 -20.57 -9.14
C LEU A 114 -12.41 -19.21 -9.79
N SER A 115 -13.64 -18.71 -9.59
CA SER A 115 -14.13 -17.42 -10.07
C SER A 115 -13.27 -16.24 -9.60
N GLN A 116 -12.82 -16.22 -8.34
CA GLN A 116 -12.02 -15.11 -7.80
C GLN A 116 -10.59 -15.09 -8.37
N SER A 117 -9.94 -16.26 -8.49
CA SER A 117 -8.64 -16.36 -9.16
C SER A 117 -8.69 -15.97 -10.63
N ILE A 118 -9.81 -16.27 -11.31
CA ILE A 118 -10.06 -15.85 -12.69
C ILE A 118 -10.16 -14.33 -12.77
N GLN A 119 -10.91 -13.68 -11.87
CA GLN A 119 -11.05 -12.22 -11.90
C GLN A 119 -9.72 -11.48 -11.73
N VAL A 120 -8.87 -11.89 -10.78
CA VAL A 120 -7.54 -11.28 -10.61
C VAL A 120 -6.66 -11.55 -11.84
N THR A 121 -6.71 -12.77 -12.39
CA THR A 121 -5.97 -13.13 -13.61
C THR A 121 -6.42 -12.32 -14.83
N GLU A 122 -7.72 -12.07 -14.97
CA GLU A 122 -8.26 -11.22 -16.05
C GLU A 122 -7.89 -9.75 -15.85
N TRP A 123 -7.97 -9.24 -14.62
CA TRP A 123 -7.49 -7.91 -14.27
C TRP A 123 -6.01 -7.71 -14.62
N GLU A 124 -5.18 -8.73 -14.38
CA GLU A 124 -3.74 -8.67 -14.72
C GLU A 124 -3.48 -8.53 -16.22
N LYS A 125 -4.35 -9.08 -17.07
CA LYS A 125 -4.25 -9.00 -18.53
C LYS A 125 -4.66 -7.63 -19.08
N LEU A 126 -5.30 -6.78 -18.26
CA LEU A 126 -5.70 -5.45 -18.68
C LEU A 126 -4.49 -4.54 -18.93
N ASN A 127 -4.58 -3.76 -19.99
CA ASN A 127 -3.63 -2.70 -20.31
C ASN A 127 -3.71 -1.56 -19.29
N VAL A 128 -4.93 -1.23 -18.86
CA VAL A 128 -5.21 -0.24 -17.81
C VAL A 128 -5.72 -0.98 -16.59
N LYS A 129 -4.97 -0.88 -15.49
CA LYS A 129 -5.23 -1.61 -14.25
C LYS A 129 -5.82 -0.68 -13.21
N ASP A 130 -7.10 -0.84 -12.94
CA ASP A 130 -7.79 -0.06 -11.90
C ASP A 130 -7.64 -0.69 -10.51
N TYR A 131 -7.76 0.15 -9.49
CA TYR A 131 -7.51 -0.22 -8.11
C TYR A 131 -8.65 0.25 -7.21
N ARG A 132 -8.76 -0.34 -6.03
CA ARG A 132 -9.62 0.13 -4.93
C ARG A 132 -8.86 0.10 -3.61
N VAL A 133 -9.37 0.84 -2.63
CA VAL A 133 -8.89 0.80 -1.26
C VAL A 133 -9.71 -0.22 -0.47
N ILE A 134 -9.05 -0.99 0.37
CA ILE A 134 -9.68 -1.74 1.45
C ILE A 134 -9.13 -1.22 2.79
N VAL A 135 -10.00 -1.13 3.78
CA VAL A 135 -9.65 -0.78 5.15
C VAL A 135 -9.35 -2.07 5.89
N LEU A 136 -8.24 -2.08 6.62
CA LEU A 136 -7.79 -3.19 7.44
C LEU A 136 -7.98 -2.80 8.90
N ASP A 137 -8.39 -3.75 9.74
CA ASP A 137 -8.72 -3.48 11.15
C ASP A 137 -9.76 -2.34 11.29
N GLY A 138 -10.92 -2.50 10.65
CA GLY A 138 -12.01 -1.50 10.71
C GLY A 138 -12.57 -1.23 12.12
N SER A 139 -12.08 -1.94 13.14
CA SER A 139 -12.41 -1.77 14.57
C SER A 139 -11.45 -0.84 15.30
N GLY A 140 -10.24 -0.64 14.78
CA GLY A 140 -9.19 0.11 15.46
C GLY A 140 -9.59 1.58 15.69
N PRO A 141 -9.23 2.17 16.85
CA PRO A 141 -9.50 3.58 17.13
C PRO A 141 -8.83 4.50 16.10
N GLN A 142 -7.69 4.11 15.53
CA GLN A 142 -6.97 4.87 14.51
C GLN A 142 -7.72 4.94 13.18
N VAL A 143 -8.52 3.93 12.83
CA VAL A 143 -9.37 3.94 11.61
C VAL A 143 -10.54 4.94 11.74
N ARG A 144 -10.84 5.39 12.96
CA ARG A 144 -11.78 6.48 13.23
C ARG A 144 -11.14 7.86 13.11
N GLN A 145 -9.85 7.94 12.76
CA GLN A 145 -9.22 9.23 12.53
C GLN A 145 -9.95 9.97 11.41
N LEU A 146 -10.20 11.23 11.72
CA LEU A 146 -10.92 12.16 10.89
C LEU A 146 -9.93 12.90 9.99
N PHE A 147 -10.25 12.99 8.70
CA PHE A 147 -9.51 13.85 7.78
C PHE A 147 -10.46 14.82 7.07
N ALA A 148 -9.92 15.99 6.69
CA ALA A 148 -10.68 17.07 6.08
C ALA A 148 -11.01 16.76 4.60
N TYR A 149 -12.27 16.44 4.31
CA TYR A 149 -12.78 16.28 2.95
C TYR A 149 -13.24 17.63 2.39
N TYR A 150 -12.94 17.93 1.12
CA TYR A 150 -13.21 19.25 0.53
C TYR A 150 -14.70 19.60 0.54
N GLY A 151 -15.04 20.87 0.81
CA GLY A 151 -16.34 21.48 0.52
C GLY A 151 -17.41 21.41 1.61
N SER A 152 -17.13 20.77 2.75
CA SER A 152 -18.00 20.79 3.92
C SER A 152 -17.16 20.52 5.17
N ASP A 153 -17.53 21.06 6.33
CA ASP A 153 -16.94 20.75 7.65
C ASP A 153 -17.14 19.28 8.09
N VAL A 154 -17.33 18.36 7.13
CA VAL A 154 -17.61 16.95 7.35
C VAL A 154 -16.29 16.19 7.30
N TYR A 155 -15.79 15.92 8.48
CA TYR A 155 -14.74 14.95 8.69
C TYR A 155 -15.22 13.54 8.34
N LYS A 156 -14.40 12.78 7.60
CA LYS A 156 -14.66 11.36 7.32
C LYS A 156 -13.66 10.49 8.08
N GLU A 157 -14.18 9.43 8.69
CA GLU A 157 -13.40 8.31 9.21
C GLU A 157 -12.82 7.48 8.03
N TRP A 158 -11.67 6.84 8.21
CA TRP A 158 -11.07 5.99 7.18
C TRP A 158 -11.97 4.82 6.76
N ARG A 159 -12.83 4.32 7.65
CA ARG A 159 -13.81 3.26 7.33
C ARG A 159 -14.68 3.56 6.11
N PHE A 160 -14.93 4.84 5.81
CA PHE A 160 -15.73 5.26 4.65
C PHE A 160 -14.98 5.11 3.31
N LEU A 161 -13.69 4.75 3.36
CA LEU A 161 -12.87 4.46 2.20
C LEU A 161 -12.81 2.96 1.87
N ASP A 162 -13.38 2.08 2.71
CA ASP A 162 -13.42 0.64 2.41
C ASP A 162 -14.21 0.38 1.12
N GLY A 163 -13.62 -0.40 0.21
CA GLY A 163 -14.17 -0.69 -1.11
C GLY A 163 -14.14 0.48 -2.10
N ARG A 164 -13.58 1.63 -1.74
CA ARG A 164 -13.60 2.81 -2.62
C ARG A 164 -12.64 2.64 -3.79
N LYS A 165 -13.17 2.73 -5.01
CA LYS A 165 -12.36 2.72 -6.25
C LYS A 165 -11.47 3.95 -6.35
N LEU A 166 -10.24 3.76 -6.79
CA LEU A 166 -9.38 4.86 -7.20
C LEU A 166 -9.88 5.39 -8.53
N VAL A 167 -9.97 6.71 -8.67
CA VAL A 167 -10.36 7.37 -9.92
C VAL A 167 -9.16 8.11 -10.46
N PHE A 168 -8.78 7.86 -11.71
CA PHE A 168 -7.69 8.54 -12.39
C PHE A 168 -8.25 9.46 -13.48
N GLN A 169 -7.54 10.53 -13.82
CA GLN A 169 -8.00 11.51 -14.81
C GLN A 169 -7.77 11.07 -16.27
N ASN A 170 -7.03 9.99 -16.47
CA ASN A 170 -6.70 9.40 -17.78
C ASN A 170 -6.36 7.91 -17.59
N ASP A 171 -5.80 7.25 -18.60
CA ASP A 171 -5.42 5.83 -18.57
C ASP A 171 -4.09 5.54 -17.85
N TYR A 172 -3.38 6.58 -17.39
CA TYR A 172 -2.11 6.40 -16.69
C TYR A 172 -2.34 5.79 -15.29
N ARG A 173 -1.57 4.76 -14.95
CA ARG A 173 -1.64 4.04 -13.67
C ARG A 173 -0.23 3.85 -13.12
N PRO A 174 -0.08 3.79 -11.78
CA PRO A 174 1.17 3.30 -11.21
C PRO A 174 1.41 1.85 -11.63
N ARG A 175 2.68 1.44 -11.68
CA ARG A 175 3.00 0.05 -11.99
C ARG A 175 2.57 -0.86 -10.85
N SER A 176 1.91 -1.95 -11.19
CA SER A 176 1.31 -2.88 -10.23
C SER A 176 2.32 -3.45 -9.23
N ARG A 177 3.58 -3.67 -9.63
CA ARG A 177 4.64 -4.14 -8.72
C ARG A 177 4.91 -3.19 -7.54
N TYR A 178 4.75 -1.87 -7.74
CA TYR A 178 4.96 -0.90 -6.67
C TYR A 178 3.72 -0.78 -5.78
N VAL A 179 2.51 -0.86 -6.37
CA VAL A 179 1.27 -0.95 -5.60
C VAL A 179 1.25 -2.21 -4.74
N TRP A 180 1.67 -3.34 -5.31
CA TRP A 180 1.83 -4.61 -4.62
C TRP A 180 2.83 -4.53 -3.47
N TRP A 181 3.96 -3.82 -3.65
CA TRP A 181 4.92 -3.59 -2.57
C TRP A 181 4.33 -2.76 -1.43
N THR A 182 3.58 -1.71 -1.74
CA THR A 182 2.85 -0.94 -0.72
C THR A 182 1.87 -1.84 0.03
N TYR A 183 1.08 -2.64 -0.68
CA TYR A 183 0.18 -3.64 -0.08
C TYR A 183 0.94 -4.59 0.86
N LEU A 184 2.08 -5.14 0.43
CA LEU A 184 2.87 -6.05 1.25
C LEU A 184 3.34 -5.36 2.53
N ASN A 185 3.91 -4.15 2.45
CA ASN A 185 4.29 -3.37 3.63
C ASN A 185 3.10 -3.16 4.57
N THR A 186 1.94 -2.78 4.05
CA THR A 186 0.73 -2.60 4.83
C THR A 186 0.35 -3.87 5.60
N ILE A 187 0.35 -5.03 4.94
CA ILE A 187 0.03 -6.31 5.57
C ILE A 187 1.03 -6.65 6.67
N LEU A 188 2.32 -6.42 6.44
CA LEU A 188 3.33 -6.67 7.45
C LEU A 188 3.19 -5.75 8.66
N HIS A 189 2.93 -4.46 8.45
CA HIS A 189 2.64 -3.52 9.53
C HIS A 189 1.40 -3.91 10.33
N MET A 190 0.35 -4.36 9.65
CA MET A 190 -0.86 -4.86 10.31
C MET A 190 -0.56 -6.08 11.20
N VAL A 191 0.25 -7.02 10.71
CA VAL A 191 0.69 -8.20 11.48
C VAL A 191 1.56 -7.77 12.67
N TRP A 192 2.52 -6.87 12.46
CA TRP A 192 3.41 -6.38 13.52
C TRP A 192 2.63 -5.71 14.67
N ARG A 193 1.68 -4.83 14.34
CA ARG A 193 0.81 -4.17 15.33
C ARG A 193 -0.01 -5.14 16.18
N ARG A 194 -0.29 -6.35 15.69
CA ARG A 194 -1.01 -7.40 16.47
C ARG A 194 -0.18 -7.92 17.63
N ASP A 195 1.14 -7.97 17.51
CA ASP A 195 2.01 -8.46 18.57
C ASP A 195 2.08 -7.46 19.74
N GLU A 196 1.89 -6.17 19.45
CA GLU A 196 1.85 -5.09 20.43
C GLU A 196 0.44 -4.90 21.06
N ALA A 197 -0.64 -5.14 20.33
CA ALA A 197 -2.02 -4.95 20.79
C ALA A 197 -2.66 -6.27 21.26
N SER A 198 -2.92 -6.38 22.57
CA SER A 198 -3.47 -7.56 23.26
C SER A 198 -4.49 -8.43 22.47
N ILE A 199 -4.40 -9.74 22.69
CA ILE A 199 -5.18 -10.92 22.24
C ILE A 199 -6.70 -10.72 21.95
N LYS A 200 -7.32 -9.66 22.45
CA LYS A 200 -8.77 -9.42 22.47
C LYS A 200 -9.45 -9.30 21.08
N TYR A 201 -8.70 -8.98 20.02
CA TYR A 201 -9.24 -8.81 18.65
C TYR A 201 -8.57 -9.70 17.58
N GLY A 202 -7.74 -10.68 17.97
CA GLY A 202 -6.92 -11.45 17.03
C GLY A 202 -7.69 -12.16 15.90
N TRP A 203 -8.91 -12.65 16.18
CA TRP A 203 -9.73 -13.35 15.18
C TRP A 203 -10.23 -12.43 14.04
N LYS A 204 -10.46 -11.14 14.32
CA LYS A 204 -10.93 -10.20 13.31
C LYS A 204 -9.79 -9.73 12.41
N ILE A 205 -8.62 -9.47 13.00
CA ILE A 205 -7.39 -9.17 12.26
C ILE A 205 -7.07 -10.34 11.32
N HIS A 206 -7.19 -11.60 11.77
CA HIS A 206 -7.03 -12.77 10.93
C HIS A 206 -8.01 -12.79 9.73
N LEU A 207 -9.28 -12.44 9.97
CA LEU A 207 -10.29 -12.37 8.92
C LEU A 207 -9.96 -11.26 7.90
N ASP A 208 -9.51 -10.10 8.37
CA ASP A 208 -9.11 -8.97 7.53
C ASP A 208 -7.86 -9.33 6.68
N LEU A 209 -6.87 -10.05 7.24
CA LEU A 209 -5.71 -10.55 6.50
C LEU A 209 -6.15 -11.52 5.39
N LYS A 210 -7.05 -12.45 5.72
CA LYS A 210 -7.56 -13.44 4.76
C LYS A 210 -8.38 -12.78 3.66
N ARG A 211 -9.17 -11.76 3.98
CA ARG A 211 -9.87 -10.93 2.98
C ARG A 211 -8.87 -10.23 2.07
N ALA A 212 -7.84 -9.60 2.64
CA ALA A 212 -6.84 -8.85 1.90
C ALA A 212 -6.03 -9.76 0.95
N ALA A 213 -5.69 -10.97 1.40
CA ALA A 213 -4.95 -11.97 0.64
C ALA A 213 -5.56 -12.33 -0.71
N GLN A 214 -6.90 -12.31 -0.79
CA GLN A 214 -7.64 -12.70 -1.99
C GLN A 214 -7.33 -11.80 -3.19
N TYR A 215 -6.97 -10.54 -2.93
CA TYR A 215 -6.74 -9.53 -3.95
C TYR A 215 -5.39 -9.68 -4.68
N TRP A 216 -4.38 -10.25 -4.03
CA TRP A 216 -3.02 -10.36 -4.57
C TRP A 216 -2.48 -11.80 -4.59
N ARG A 217 -3.37 -12.83 -4.62
CA ARG A 217 -2.98 -14.27 -4.56
C ARG A 217 -1.93 -14.68 -5.60
N THR A 218 -1.87 -14.03 -6.75
CA THR A 218 -0.90 -14.29 -7.84
C THR A 218 0.44 -13.60 -7.59
N TYR A 219 1.00 -13.76 -6.39
CA TYR A 219 2.22 -13.07 -5.92
C TYR A 219 3.45 -13.29 -6.82
N GLY A 220 3.56 -14.45 -7.49
CA GLY A 220 4.74 -14.89 -8.23
C GLY A 220 5.19 -14.00 -9.40
N ARG A 221 4.39 -13.00 -9.79
CA ARG A 221 4.74 -12.03 -10.85
C ARG A 221 5.43 -10.76 -10.34
N TYR A 222 5.39 -10.51 -9.04
CA TYR A 222 5.85 -9.25 -8.45
C TYR A 222 7.07 -9.41 -7.54
N ALA A 223 7.23 -10.57 -6.91
CA ALA A 223 8.43 -10.96 -6.16
C ALA A 223 8.66 -12.46 -6.25
N LYS A 224 9.90 -12.87 -5.98
CA LYS A 224 10.29 -14.29 -5.95
C LYS A 224 9.68 -14.97 -4.73
N ARG A 225 9.35 -16.26 -4.85
CA ARG A 225 8.84 -17.04 -3.71
C ARG A 225 9.82 -17.07 -2.54
N SER A 226 11.12 -17.19 -2.83
CA SER A 226 12.20 -17.17 -1.83
C SER A 226 12.23 -15.88 -1.01
N GLN A 227 11.95 -14.73 -1.63
CA GLN A 227 11.89 -13.43 -0.95
C GLN A 227 10.73 -13.40 0.05
N ILE A 228 9.58 -13.94 -0.34
CA ILE A 228 8.38 -13.98 0.50
C ILE A 228 8.51 -15.00 1.63
N LEU A 229 9.14 -16.15 1.37
CA LEU A 229 9.48 -17.11 2.42
C LEU A 229 10.44 -16.50 3.45
N GLY A 230 11.49 -15.80 3.01
CA GLY A 230 12.40 -15.10 3.92
C GLY A 230 11.69 -14.05 4.79
N ILE A 231 10.65 -13.39 4.26
CA ILE A 231 9.80 -12.46 5.02
C ILE A 231 8.96 -13.19 6.07
N ILE A 232 8.29 -14.28 5.68
CA ILE A 232 7.46 -15.10 6.57
C ILE A 232 8.30 -15.67 7.72
N GLU A 233 9.49 -16.19 7.41
CA GLU A 233 10.43 -16.73 8.39
C GLU A 233 10.90 -15.69 9.41
N HIS A 234 11.11 -14.44 8.98
CA HIS A 234 11.60 -13.37 9.87
C HIS A 234 10.51 -12.78 10.77
N ILE A 235 9.26 -12.81 10.32
CA ILE A 235 8.13 -12.16 11.01
C ILE A 235 7.46 -13.13 12.00
N CYS A 236 7.81 -14.42 11.98
CA CYS A 236 7.32 -15.44 12.91
C CYS A 236 5.78 -15.47 13.05
N CYS A 237 5.05 -15.09 12.01
CA CYS A 237 3.59 -15.07 12.02
C CYS A 237 3.05 -16.29 11.27
N GLU A 238 2.61 -17.31 12.02
CA GLU A 238 1.98 -18.51 11.45
C GLU A 238 0.79 -18.17 10.53
N ASP A 239 0.02 -17.14 10.88
CA ASP A 239 -1.11 -16.67 10.06
C ASP A 239 -0.66 -16.03 8.72
N ALA A 240 0.53 -15.42 8.67
CA ALA A 240 1.09 -14.88 7.42
C ALA A 240 1.63 -15.99 6.51
N HIS A 241 2.12 -17.10 7.09
CA HIS A 241 2.62 -18.24 6.33
C HIS A 241 1.53 -18.84 5.44
N ASP A 242 0.36 -19.13 6.00
CA ASP A 242 -0.76 -19.72 5.25
C ASP A 242 -1.30 -18.76 4.18
N ILE A 243 -1.27 -17.46 4.46
CA ILE A 243 -1.85 -16.43 3.60
C ILE A 243 -0.94 -16.06 2.42
N LEU A 244 0.36 -15.95 2.67
CA LEU A 244 1.32 -15.50 1.68
C LEU A 244 1.90 -16.64 0.85
N ASN A 245 1.81 -17.91 1.28
CA ASN A 245 2.34 -19.06 0.55
C ASN A 245 1.35 -19.73 -0.43
N GLU A 246 0.06 -19.43 -0.37
CA GLU A 246 -0.91 -19.96 -1.33
C GLU A 246 -0.84 -19.21 -2.67
N GLY A 247 -0.59 -19.93 -3.77
CA GLY A 247 -0.71 -19.39 -5.15
C GLY A 247 0.58 -19.19 -5.93
N TYR A 248 1.73 -19.66 -5.46
CA TYR A 248 2.97 -19.67 -6.25
C TYR A 248 3.00 -20.83 -7.25
N GLU A 249 3.43 -20.54 -8.47
CA GLU A 249 4.07 -21.54 -9.33
C GLU A 249 5.45 -21.88 -8.71
N GLU A 250 5.85 -23.15 -8.74
CA GLU A 250 7.17 -23.57 -8.26
C GLU A 250 8.25 -22.80 -9.04
N ASP A 251 8.99 -21.95 -8.34
CA ASP A 251 10.16 -21.26 -8.89
C ASP A 251 11.19 -22.31 -9.34
N ASP A 252 11.97 -21.99 -10.37
CA ASP A 252 12.86 -22.92 -11.09
C ASP A 252 14.10 -23.35 -10.30
N GLY A 253 13.96 -23.61 -8.99
CA GLY A 253 14.95 -24.27 -8.13
C GLY A 253 16.28 -23.52 -7.99
N ILE A 254 16.44 -22.34 -8.61
CA ILE A 254 17.60 -21.50 -8.39
C ILE A 254 17.36 -20.79 -7.07
N GLU A 255 17.91 -21.41 -6.03
CA GLU A 255 18.10 -20.90 -4.68
C GLU A 255 18.69 -19.48 -4.72
N ASP A 256 17.81 -18.50 -4.86
CA ASP A 256 18.11 -17.08 -4.76
C ASP A 256 17.29 -16.58 -3.58
N THR A 257 17.57 -17.16 -2.40
CA THR A 257 17.26 -16.59 -1.09
C THR A 257 18.08 -15.33 -0.91
N ARG A 258 17.72 -14.30 -1.67
CA ARG A 258 18.28 -12.98 -1.53
C ARG A 258 17.53 -12.28 -0.39
N PRO A 259 18.15 -12.10 0.80
CA PRO A 259 17.49 -11.54 1.99
C PRO A 259 17.07 -10.08 1.80
N GLU A 260 17.44 -9.43 0.68
CA GLU A 260 17.23 -8.01 0.40
C GLU A 260 15.78 -7.57 0.48
N ALA A 261 14.82 -8.39 0.04
CA ALA A 261 13.41 -8.03 0.13
C ALA A 261 12.93 -8.06 1.59
N ALA A 262 13.31 -9.09 2.33
CA ALA A 262 13.01 -9.21 3.76
C ALA A 262 13.70 -8.10 4.57
N GLU A 263 14.96 -7.82 4.27
CA GLU A 263 15.74 -6.74 4.85
C GLU A 263 15.11 -5.37 4.56
N ALA A 264 14.74 -5.10 3.29
CA ALA A 264 14.08 -3.85 2.93
C ALA A 264 12.79 -3.64 3.72
N LEU A 265 11.92 -4.66 3.81
CA LEU A 265 10.67 -4.58 4.55
C LEU A 265 10.89 -4.44 6.05
N LEU A 266 11.84 -5.17 6.64
CA LEU A 266 12.16 -5.04 8.06
C LEU A 266 12.67 -3.63 8.39
N LEU A 267 13.56 -3.09 7.56
CA LEU A 267 14.04 -1.71 7.68
C LEU A 267 12.91 -0.69 7.53
N GLU A 268 11.91 -0.96 6.67
CA GLU A 268 10.71 -0.12 6.57
C GLU A 268 9.96 -0.11 7.89
N ILE A 269 9.70 -1.29 8.43
CA ILE A 269 8.88 -1.48 9.62
C ILE A 269 9.52 -0.75 10.79
N ILE A 270 10.80 -1.02 11.05
CA ILE A 270 11.58 -0.36 12.10
C ILE A 270 11.51 1.17 11.95
N ALA A 271 11.85 1.66 10.75
CA ALA A 271 11.94 3.09 10.52
C ALA A 271 10.57 3.79 10.40
N ARG A 272 9.44 3.08 10.41
CA ARG A 272 8.09 3.67 10.59
C ARG A 272 7.64 3.59 12.05
N SER A 273 7.95 2.51 12.75
CA SER A 273 7.67 2.41 14.19
C SER A 273 8.37 3.51 14.98
N GLU A 274 9.59 3.90 14.59
CA GLU A 274 10.29 5.05 15.16
C GLU A 274 9.60 6.40 14.83
N GLU A 275 9.00 6.55 13.65
CA GLU A 275 8.28 7.78 13.24
C GLU A 275 6.93 7.93 13.96
N ASP A 276 6.26 6.83 14.30
CA ASP A 276 4.95 6.82 14.97
C ASP A 276 5.06 6.97 16.51
N GLY A 277 6.22 6.66 17.11
CA GLY A 277 6.46 6.75 18.56
C GLY A 277 6.63 8.19 19.09
N ASP A 278 6.77 9.19 18.23
CA ASP A 278 6.92 10.60 18.60
C ASP A 278 5.57 11.34 18.76
N ASP A 279 4.44 10.69 18.45
CA ASP A 279 3.08 11.25 18.55
C ASP A 279 2.41 11.02 19.94
N ASP A 280 3.16 10.54 20.94
CA ASP A 280 2.70 10.51 22.33
C ASP A 280 2.55 11.95 22.83
N TYR A 281 1.34 12.48 22.67
CA TYR A 281 0.88 13.68 23.34
C TYR A 281 1.10 13.50 24.84
N ASP A 282 2.15 14.16 25.31
CA ASP A 282 2.49 14.43 26.70
C ASP A 282 1.28 15.10 27.37
N ASP A 283 0.36 14.28 27.89
CA ASP A 283 -0.77 14.73 28.69
C ASP A 283 -0.24 15.07 30.10
N ASN A 284 0.63 16.08 30.14
CA ASN A 284 0.99 16.81 31.34
C ASN A 284 -0.21 17.68 31.75
N GLN A 285 -1.29 17.04 32.18
CA GLN A 285 -2.27 17.69 33.05
C GLN A 285 -1.71 17.73 34.47
N ASN A 286 -0.99 18.82 34.75
CA ASN A 286 -0.95 19.40 36.09
C ASN A 286 -2.38 19.66 36.55
N ASN A 287 -2.81 18.98 37.62
CA ASN A 287 -3.75 19.52 38.59
C ASN A 287 -3.49 18.92 39.97
#